data_AF-R9MXG6-F1
#
_entry.id   AF-R9MXG6-F1
#
_cell.length_a   1.000
_cell.length_b   1.000
_cell.length_c   1.000
_cell.angle_alpha   90.00
_cell.angle_beta   90.00
_cell.angle_gamma   90.00
#
_symmetry.space_group_name_H-M   'P 1'
#
loop_
_entity.id
_entity.type
_entity.pdbx_description
1 polymer ?
#
loop_
_entity_poly.entity_id
_entity_poly.type
_entity_poly.pdbx_seq_one_letter_code
_entity_poly.pdbx_strand_id
1 'polypeptide(L)'
;MFMLFLLFALAVLVILIAIVIEIKNYKEYKESEYYKITKIPYWKIHFDIGVFGEYDTYRCLCPLDGYKRYLFNCYVSTGKMPKSIINIIYEKLYPLTQVGELEKKEHIETIKKCYEKPVLSKTTTEMQDKKCPRCGGKLVLKVAKRGNYAGSKFYGCANYPGCKYIENVK
;
A
#
# COMPACT_ATOMS: atom_id res chain seq x y z
N MET A 1 -37.13 -25.65 9.66
CA MET A 1 -37.15 -25.77 8.18
C MET A 1 -37.32 -24.40 7.49
N PHE A 2 -38.36 -23.61 7.83
CA PHE A 2 -38.58 -22.27 7.26
C PHE A 2 -37.42 -21.28 7.49
N MET A 3 -36.88 -21.22 8.71
CA MET A 3 -35.72 -20.36 9.03
C MET A 3 -34.46 -20.69 8.21
N LEU A 4 -34.22 -21.96 7.90
CA LEU A 4 -33.09 -22.39 7.08
C LEU A 4 -33.26 -21.97 5.62
N PHE A 5 -34.48 -22.07 5.09
CA PHE A 5 -34.83 -21.60 3.76
C PHE A 5 -34.66 -20.08 3.63
N LEU A 6 -35.04 -19.32 4.66
CA LEU A 6 -34.89 -17.87 4.70
C LEU A 6 -33.41 -17.44 4.69
N LEU A 7 -32.57 -18.12 5.49
CA LEU A 7 -31.13 -17.89 5.50
C LEU A 7 -30.47 -18.22 4.15
N PHE A 8 -30.89 -19.31 3.51
CA PHE A 8 -30.41 -19.68 2.18
C PHE A 8 -30.81 -18.65 1.12
N ALA A 9 -32.07 -18.19 1.12
CA ALA A 9 -32.54 -17.17 0.18
C ALA A 9 -31.78 -15.85 0.34
N LEU A 10 -31.49 -15.43 1.59
CA LEU A 10 -30.67 -14.26 1.86
C LEU A 10 -29.23 -14.43 1.37
N ALA A 11 -28.62 -15.60 1.57
CA ALA A 11 -27.27 -15.87 1.07
C ALA A 11 -27.20 -15.81 -0.46
N VAL A 12 -28.19 -16.38 -1.16
CA VAL A 12 -28.29 -16.30 -2.62
C VAL A 12 -28.44 -14.85 -3.08
N LEU A 13 -29.28 -14.05 -2.41
CA LEU A 13 -29.45 -12.63 -2.73
C LEU A 13 -28.13 -11.85 -2.60
N VAL A 14 -27.37 -12.09 -1.52
CA VAL A 14 -26.05 -11.47 -1.32
C VAL A 14 -25.08 -11.86 -2.43
N ILE A 15 -25.06 -13.13 -2.83
CA ILE A 15 -24.22 -13.62 -3.93
C ILE A 15 -24.60 -12.96 -5.25
N LEU A 16 -25.90 -12.84 -5.56
CA LEU A 16 -26.38 -12.16 -6.77
C LEU A 16 -25.97 -10.68 -6.78
N ILE A 17 -26.10 -9.98 -5.65
CA ILE A 17 -25.65 -8.59 -5.51
C ILE A 17 -24.14 -8.50 -5.75
N ALA A 18 -23.34 -9.38 -5.15
CA ALA A 18 -21.89 -9.41 -5.33
C ALA A 18 -21.50 -9.64 -6.79
N ILE A 19 -22.18 -10.54 -7.50
CA ILE A 19 -21.96 -10.80 -8.93
C ILE A 19 -22.25 -9.54 -9.75
N VAL A 20 -23.36 -8.83 -9.49
CA VAL A 20 -23.70 -7.61 -10.21
C VAL A 20 -22.65 -6.51 -9.98
N ILE A 21 -22.18 -6.35 -8.74
CA ILE A 21 -21.09 -5.43 -8.39
C ILE A 21 -19.82 -5.80 -9.17
N GLU A 22 -19.46 -7.07 -9.20
CA GLU A 22 -18.24 -7.53 -9.86
C GLU A 22 -18.30 -7.34 -11.38
N ILE A 23 -19.47 -7.56 -12.00
CA ILE A 23 -19.69 -7.27 -13.43
C ILE A 23 -19.51 -5.78 -13.71
N LYS A 24 -20.02 -4.90 -12.83
CA LYS A 24 -19.85 -3.44 -12.97
C LYS A 24 -18.38 -3.06 -12.86
N ASN A 25 -17.68 -3.55 -11.84
CA ASN A 25 -16.25 -3.32 -11.62
C ASN A 25 -15.41 -3.80 -12.82
N TYR A 26 -15.73 -4.96 -13.38
CA TYR A 26 -15.06 -5.49 -14.57
C TYR A 26 -15.23 -4.59 -15.80
N LYS A 27 -16.44 -4.09 -16.04
CA LYS A 27 -16.72 -3.17 -17.15
C LYS A 27 -15.95 -1.85 -16.99
N GLU A 28 -16.02 -1.25 -15.80
CA GLU A 28 -15.29 -0.02 -15.47
C GLU A 28 -13.77 -0.22 -15.62
N TYR A 29 -13.26 -1.36 -15.15
CA TYR A 29 -11.87 -1.74 -15.33
C TYR A 29 -11.46 -1.83 -16.80
N LYS A 30 -12.25 -2.47 -17.66
CA LYS A 30 -11.94 -2.61 -19.09
C LYS A 30 -11.90 -1.29 -19.83
N GLU A 31 -12.69 -0.31 -19.40
CA GLU A 31 -12.69 1.04 -19.99
C GLU A 31 -11.59 1.95 -19.45
N SER A 32 -10.94 1.58 -18.34
CA SER A 32 -9.90 2.38 -17.71
C SER A 32 -8.66 2.58 -18.59
N GLU A 33 -7.98 3.73 -18.43
CA GLU A 33 -6.67 3.96 -19.07
C GLU A 33 -5.64 2.95 -18.59
N TYR A 34 -5.74 2.53 -17.33
CA TYR A 34 -4.90 1.49 -16.75
C TYR A 34 -4.92 0.19 -17.57
N TYR A 35 -6.10 -0.35 -17.88
CA TYR A 35 -6.21 -1.54 -18.71
C TYR A 35 -5.76 -1.27 -20.16
N LYS A 36 -6.09 -0.10 -20.72
CA LYS A 36 -5.68 0.28 -22.07
C LYS A 36 -4.15 0.26 -22.25
N ILE A 37 -3.41 0.66 -21.22
CA ILE A 37 -1.93 0.69 -21.22
C ILE A 37 -1.32 -0.66 -20.82
N THR A 38 -1.73 -1.23 -19.68
CA THR A 38 -1.04 -2.40 -19.10
C THR A 38 -1.47 -3.74 -19.71
N LYS A 39 -2.70 -3.82 -20.23
CA LYS A 39 -3.36 -5.06 -20.70
C LYS A 39 -3.41 -6.19 -19.66
N ILE A 40 -3.23 -5.87 -18.38
CA ILE A 40 -3.31 -6.85 -17.29
C ILE A 40 -4.75 -7.41 -17.21
N PRO A 41 -4.95 -8.72 -16.97
CA PRO A 41 -6.29 -9.26 -16.80
C PRO A 41 -6.87 -8.85 -15.44
N TYR A 42 -8.16 -8.54 -15.42
CA TYR A 42 -8.87 -8.07 -14.22
C TYR A 42 -8.65 -8.95 -12.98
N TRP A 43 -8.76 -10.28 -13.13
CA TRP A 43 -8.57 -11.22 -12.03
C TRP A 43 -7.18 -11.13 -11.40
N LYS A 44 -6.13 -10.78 -12.16
CA LYS A 44 -4.77 -10.67 -11.62
C LYS A 44 -4.67 -9.55 -10.58
N ILE A 45 -5.51 -8.52 -10.67
CA ILE A 45 -5.58 -7.43 -9.69
C ILE A 45 -5.98 -7.97 -8.31
N HIS A 46 -6.86 -8.95 -8.25
CA HIS A 46 -7.32 -9.51 -6.98
C HIS A 46 -6.33 -10.48 -6.34
N PHE A 47 -5.47 -11.12 -7.16
CA PHE A 47 -4.56 -12.16 -6.71
C PHE A 47 -3.09 -11.71 -6.57
N ASP A 48 -2.73 -10.56 -7.11
CA ASP A 48 -1.38 -10.00 -7.04
C ASP A 48 -1.41 -8.66 -6.30
N ILE A 49 -0.82 -8.64 -5.10
CA ILE A 49 -0.82 -7.47 -4.21
C ILE A 49 -0.09 -6.27 -4.84
N GLY A 50 0.96 -6.52 -5.64
CA GLY A 50 1.69 -5.46 -6.32
C GLY A 50 0.84 -4.82 -7.41
N VAL A 51 0.21 -5.65 -8.24
CA VAL A 51 -0.72 -5.19 -9.28
C VAL A 51 -1.94 -4.50 -8.67
N PHE A 52 -2.47 -5.01 -7.57
CA PHE A 52 -3.55 -4.38 -6.81
C PHE A 52 -3.16 -2.96 -6.38
N GLY A 53 -2.00 -2.80 -5.75
CA GLY A 53 -1.51 -1.50 -5.30
C GLY A 53 -1.28 -0.51 -6.44
N GLU A 54 -0.77 -0.99 -7.58
CA GLU A 54 -0.60 -0.19 -8.79
C GLU A 54 -1.95 0.32 -9.33
N TYR A 55 -2.94 -0.58 -9.45
CA TYR A 55 -4.29 -0.23 -9.91
C TYR A 55 -5.02 0.69 -8.93
N ASP A 56 -4.91 0.45 -7.62
CA ASP A 56 -5.53 1.29 -6.60
C ASP A 56 -4.93 2.70 -6.60
N THR A 57 -3.61 2.82 -6.78
CA THR A 57 -2.93 4.11 -6.94
C THR A 57 -3.48 4.87 -8.14
N TYR A 58 -3.60 4.22 -9.31
CA TYR A 58 -4.25 4.82 -10.47
C TYR A 58 -5.66 5.30 -10.15
N ARG A 59 -6.46 4.46 -9.48
CA ARG A 59 -7.85 4.75 -9.15
C ARG A 59 -8.00 5.93 -8.19
N CYS A 60 -7.06 6.13 -7.28
CA CYS A 60 -7.00 7.30 -6.39
C CYS A 60 -6.55 8.57 -7.12
N LEU A 61 -5.66 8.46 -8.11
CA LEU A 61 -5.14 9.60 -8.86
C LEU A 61 -6.07 10.03 -10.00
N CYS A 62 -6.82 9.09 -10.60
CA CYS A 62 -7.72 9.31 -11.74
C CYS A 62 -8.72 10.47 -11.54
N PRO A 63 -9.35 10.64 -10.36
CA PRO A 63 -10.36 11.68 -10.14
C PRO A 63 -9.80 13.09 -9.90
N LEU A 64 -8.50 13.26 -9.66
CA LEU A 64 -7.92 14.59 -9.38
C LEU A 64 -8.07 15.54 -10.59
N ASP A 65 -8.05 16.86 -10.40
CA ASP A 65 -8.13 17.78 -11.56
C ASP A 65 -6.77 18.00 -12.23
N GLY A 66 -6.77 18.46 -13.49
CA GLY A 66 -5.57 18.84 -14.25
C GLY A 66 -5.13 17.89 -15.38
N TYR A 67 -4.07 18.27 -16.09
CA TYR A 67 -3.49 17.45 -17.17
C TYR A 67 -2.74 16.24 -16.60
N LYS A 68 -2.99 15.04 -17.13
CA LYS A 68 -2.40 13.79 -16.64
C LYS A 68 -1.91 12.91 -17.78
N ARG A 69 -0.81 12.21 -17.54
CA ARG A 69 -0.34 11.06 -18.33
C ARG A 69 0.09 9.97 -17.37
N TYR A 70 -0.52 8.79 -17.48
CA TYR A 70 -0.11 7.64 -16.68
C TYR A 70 0.92 6.81 -17.42
N LEU A 71 2.02 6.51 -16.76
CA LEU A 71 3.01 5.54 -17.23
C LEU A 71 3.07 4.41 -16.21
N PHE A 72 2.59 3.23 -16.61
CA PHE A 72 2.62 2.03 -15.78
C PHE A 72 3.72 1.11 -16.27
N ASN A 73 4.47 0.51 -15.34
CA ASN A 73 5.48 -0.51 -15.62
C ASN A 73 6.46 -0.14 -16.75
N CYS A 74 7.32 0.84 -16.49
CA CYS A 74 8.45 1.15 -17.36
C CYS A 74 9.53 0.07 -17.22
N TYR A 75 9.42 -1.00 -18.02
CA TYR A 75 10.46 -2.01 -18.12
C TYR A 75 11.47 -1.60 -19.21
N VAL A 76 12.61 -1.06 -18.78
CA VAL A 76 13.76 -0.88 -19.68
C VAL A 76 14.43 -2.26 -19.83
N SER A 77 14.34 -2.86 -21.02
CA SER A 77 14.99 -4.14 -21.29
C SER A 77 16.51 -3.99 -21.09
N THR A 78 17.06 -4.60 -20.04
CA THR A 78 18.49 -4.52 -19.70
C THR A 78 19.36 -5.50 -20.47
N GLY A 79 18.87 -6.13 -21.54
CA GLY A 79 19.64 -7.13 -22.29
C GLY A 79 19.44 -7.22 -23.81
N LYS A 80 18.34 -6.69 -24.37
CA LYS A 80 18.06 -6.76 -25.83
C LYS A 80 18.09 -5.42 -26.56
N MET A 81 18.23 -4.30 -25.84
CA MET A 81 18.23 -2.98 -26.45
C MET A 81 19.66 -2.48 -26.69
N PRO A 82 19.98 -1.98 -27.90
CA PRO A 82 21.23 -1.31 -28.17
C PRO A 82 21.44 -0.14 -27.19
N LYS A 83 22.66 0.02 -26.68
CA LYS A 83 23.03 1.14 -25.78
C LYS A 83 22.68 2.51 -26.37
N SER A 84 22.71 2.66 -27.69
CA SER A 84 22.29 3.87 -28.39
C SER A 84 20.84 4.25 -28.11
N ILE A 85 19.92 3.28 -28.09
CA ILE A 85 18.50 3.55 -27.82
C ILE A 85 18.29 3.91 -26.34
N ILE A 86 19.02 3.24 -25.44
CA ILE A 86 18.98 3.57 -24.00
C ILE A 86 19.42 5.03 -23.78
N ASN A 87 20.51 5.45 -24.42
CA ASN A 87 20.98 6.84 -24.35
C ASN A 87 19.95 7.82 -24.91
N ILE A 88 19.30 7.51 -26.04
CA ILE A 88 18.25 8.35 -26.61
C ILE A 88 17.08 8.53 -25.63
N ILE A 89 16.66 7.45 -24.95
CA ILE A 89 15.60 7.51 -23.95
C ILE A 89 16.06 8.35 -22.74
N TYR A 90 17.28 8.13 -22.27
CA TYR A 90 17.87 8.88 -21.17
C TYR A 90 17.89 10.38 -21.46
N GLU A 91 18.41 10.81 -22.62
CA GLU A 91 18.46 12.23 -23.02
C GLU A 91 17.06 12.86 -23.12
N LYS A 92 16.03 12.08 -23.48
CA LYS A 92 14.65 12.58 -23.52
C LYS A 92 14.03 12.73 -22.13
N LEU A 93 14.36 11.82 -21.21
CA LEU A 93 13.77 11.82 -19.87
C LEU A 93 14.54 12.73 -18.90
N TYR A 94 15.85 12.88 -19.07
CA TYR A 94 16.71 13.63 -18.15
C TYR A 94 16.21 15.07 -17.90
N PRO A 95 15.81 15.86 -18.91
CA PRO A 95 15.26 17.19 -18.69
C PRO A 95 13.97 17.19 -17.85
N LEU A 96 13.13 16.15 -18.00
CA LEU A 96 11.87 16.01 -17.25
C LEU A 96 12.11 15.63 -15.79
N THR A 97 13.31 15.13 -15.45
CA THR A 97 13.71 14.84 -14.07
C THR A 97 14.37 16.01 -13.38
N GLN A 98 14.77 17.05 -14.13
CA GLN A 98 15.36 18.24 -13.56
C GLN A 98 14.25 19.12 -12.98
N VAL A 99 14.12 19.07 -11.66
CA VAL A 99 13.26 19.95 -10.87
C VAL A 99 14.15 20.99 -10.21
N GLY A 100 13.73 22.26 -10.18
CA GLY A 100 14.52 23.32 -9.56
C GLY A 100 14.77 23.05 -8.07
N GLU A 101 15.89 23.56 -7.52
CA GLU A 101 16.19 23.37 -6.09
C GLU A 101 15.07 23.88 -5.18
N LEU A 102 14.39 24.96 -5.59
CA LEU A 102 13.29 25.55 -4.85
C LEU A 102 12.08 24.62 -4.80
N GLU A 103 11.61 24.13 -5.95
CA GLU A 103 10.50 23.18 -6.06
C GLU A 103 10.81 21.87 -5.31
N LYS A 104 12.06 21.41 -5.36
CA LYS A 104 12.51 20.25 -4.60
C LYS A 104 12.41 20.50 -3.08
N LYS A 105 12.81 21.69 -2.61
CA LYS A 105 12.70 22.08 -1.20
C LYS A 105 11.23 22.16 -0.76
N GLU A 106 10.37 22.79 -1.55
CA GLU A 106 8.92 22.88 -1.28
C GLU A 106 8.26 21.50 -1.20
N HIS A 107 8.60 20.59 -2.12
CA HIS A 107 8.11 19.22 -2.09
C HIS A 107 8.56 18.47 -0.83
N ILE A 108 9.83 18.62 -0.43
CA ILE A 108 10.37 18.01 0.79
C ILE A 108 9.65 18.56 2.03
N GLU A 109 9.41 19.87 2.10
CA GLU A 109 8.66 20.49 3.20
C GLU A 109 7.21 20.00 3.25
N THR A 110 6.57 19.84 2.10
CA THR A 110 5.21 19.30 2.00
C THR A 110 5.14 17.86 2.51
N ILE A 111 6.10 17.01 2.10
CA ILE A 111 6.22 15.64 2.61
C ILE A 111 6.43 15.66 4.12
N LYS A 112 7.36 16.47 4.63
CA LYS A 112 7.60 16.59 6.08
C LYS A 112 6.33 16.94 6.82
N LYS A 113 5.56 17.93 6.38
CA LYS A 113 4.26 18.29 6.96
C LYS A 113 3.24 17.13 6.94
N CYS A 114 3.19 16.37 5.85
CA CYS A 114 2.28 15.23 5.72
C CYS A 114 2.69 14.00 6.56
N TYR A 115 3.98 13.80 6.79
CA TYR A 115 4.52 12.73 7.64
C TYR A 115 4.62 13.14 9.12
N GLU A 116 4.71 14.44 9.40
CA GLU A 116 4.41 15.07 10.68
C GLU A 116 2.89 15.12 10.94
N LYS A 117 2.17 14.03 10.57
CA LYS A 117 1.02 13.65 11.38
C LYS A 117 1.52 13.64 12.82
N PRO A 118 0.79 14.25 13.78
CA PRO A 118 1.19 14.17 15.17
C PRO A 118 1.37 12.68 15.44
N VAL A 119 2.61 12.26 15.63
CA VAL A 119 2.91 10.99 16.26
C VAL A 119 2.14 11.15 17.53
N LEU A 120 0.97 10.47 17.61
CA LEU A 120 0.17 10.37 18.82
C LEU A 120 1.19 10.15 19.91
N SER A 121 1.42 11.24 20.65
CA SER A 121 2.63 11.40 21.40
C SER A 121 2.62 10.25 22.35
N LYS A 122 3.57 9.34 22.12
CA LYS A 122 4.27 8.57 23.14
C LYS A 122 3.90 9.15 24.48
N THR A 123 2.87 8.58 25.09
CA THR A 123 2.57 8.89 26.47
C THR A 123 3.83 8.45 27.18
N THR A 124 4.58 9.44 27.63
CA THR A 124 5.73 9.30 28.50
C THR A 124 5.18 8.70 29.79
N THR A 125 4.96 7.39 29.79
CA THR A 125 4.58 6.65 30.99
C THR A 125 5.61 5.56 31.14
N GLU A 126 6.60 5.89 31.97
CA GLU A 126 7.48 4.98 32.69
C GLU A 126 8.48 4.23 31.81
N MET A 127 9.66 4.85 31.68
CA MET A 127 10.90 4.20 31.30
C MET A 127 11.23 3.09 32.30
N GLN A 128 10.73 1.88 32.05
CA GLN A 128 11.41 0.67 32.50
C GLN A 128 12.40 0.28 31.41
N ASP A 129 13.70 0.43 31.70
CA ASP A 129 14.80 -0.04 30.85
C ASP A 129 14.90 -1.58 30.85
N LYS A 130 13.81 -2.26 30.49
CA LYS A 130 13.80 -3.70 30.30
C LYS A 130 14.60 -4.04 29.04
N LYS A 131 15.63 -4.88 29.21
CA LYS A 131 16.41 -5.45 28.10
C LYS A 131 15.80 -6.77 27.66
N CYS A 132 15.84 -7.00 26.35
CA CYS A 132 15.42 -8.24 25.73
C CYS A 132 16.38 -9.36 26.12
N PRO A 133 15.91 -10.48 26.71
CA PRO A 133 16.80 -11.58 27.11
C PRO A 133 17.38 -12.34 25.92
N ARG A 134 16.82 -12.19 24.71
CA ARG A 134 17.32 -12.88 23.51
C ARG A 134 18.44 -12.14 22.78
N CYS A 135 18.45 -10.81 22.80
CA CYS A 135 19.41 -10.04 22.00
C CYS A 135 20.00 -8.82 22.72
N GLY A 136 19.65 -8.60 23.99
CA GLY A 136 20.08 -7.43 24.77
C GLY A 136 19.47 -6.09 24.34
N GLY A 137 18.67 -6.05 23.27
CA GLY A 137 18.02 -4.85 22.75
C GLY A 137 16.93 -4.32 23.68
N LYS A 138 16.52 -3.06 23.52
CA LYS A 138 15.49 -2.44 24.37
C LYS A 138 14.11 -3.08 24.12
N LEU A 139 13.38 -3.38 25.19
CA LEU A 139 11.96 -3.73 25.11
C LEU A 139 11.12 -2.46 25.10
N VAL A 140 10.15 -2.39 24.18
CA VAL A 140 9.25 -1.25 24.05
C VAL A 140 7.81 -1.70 24.19
N LEU A 141 6.99 -0.91 24.87
CA LEU A 141 5.57 -1.18 25.04
C LEU A 141 4.84 -0.94 23.71
N LYS A 142 4.15 -1.97 23.21
CA LYS A 142 3.38 -1.96 21.97
C LYS A 142 1.94 -2.39 22.25
N VAL A 143 1.03 -1.98 21.36
CA VAL A 143 -0.37 -2.42 21.38
C VAL A 143 -0.60 -3.37 20.22
N ALA A 144 -1.23 -4.51 20.48
CA ALA A 144 -1.60 -5.45 19.44
C ALA A 144 -2.64 -4.83 18.50
N LYS A 145 -2.38 -4.84 17.19
CA LYS A 145 -3.22 -4.15 16.20
C LYS A 145 -4.34 -5.02 15.62
N ARG A 146 -4.23 -6.35 15.70
CA ARG A 146 -5.10 -7.33 15.02
C ARG A 146 -5.23 -8.62 15.83
N GLY A 147 -6.29 -9.39 15.56
CA GLY A 147 -6.57 -10.68 16.21
C GLY A 147 -7.29 -10.55 17.55
N ASN A 148 -7.44 -11.67 18.26
CA ASN A 148 -8.20 -11.75 19.53
C ASN A 148 -7.63 -10.86 20.65
N TYR A 149 -6.35 -10.50 20.56
CA TYR A 149 -5.67 -9.64 21.53
C TYR A 149 -5.59 -8.17 21.08
N ALA A 150 -6.29 -7.77 20.00
CA ALA A 150 -6.27 -6.40 19.53
C ALA A 150 -6.61 -5.41 20.67
N GLY A 151 -5.79 -4.37 20.84
CA GLY A 151 -5.90 -3.42 21.95
C GLY A 151 -5.09 -3.79 23.20
N SER A 152 -4.65 -5.04 23.35
CA SER A 152 -3.82 -5.47 24.48
C SER A 152 -2.39 -4.92 24.38
N LYS A 153 -1.81 -4.53 25.52
CA LYS A 153 -0.42 -4.05 25.60
C LYS A 153 0.56 -5.21 25.83
N PHE A 154 1.71 -5.18 25.17
CA PHE A 154 2.80 -6.13 25.35
C PHE A 154 4.16 -5.43 25.17
N TYR A 155 5.20 -5.92 25.82
CA TYR A 155 6.58 -5.52 25.53
C TYR A 155 7.08 -6.30 24.31
N GLY A 156 7.51 -5.60 23.28
CA GLY A 156 8.16 -6.19 22.11
C GLY A 156 9.58 -5.68 21.94
N CYS A 157 10.48 -6.52 21.42
CA CYS A 157 11.84 -6.09 21.13
C CYS A 157 11.88 -4.97 20.08
N ALA A 158 12.73 -3.96 20.31
CA ALA A 158 12.98 -2.87 19.36
C ALA A 158 13.63 -3.37 18.06
N ASN A 159 14.44 -4.43 18.13
CA ASN A 159 15.15 -5.02 16.98
C ASN A 159 14.26 -5.92 16.08
N TYR A 160 12.94 -5.81 16.15
CA TYR A 160 12.04 -6.50 15.21
C TYR A 160 12.27 -5.95 13.77
N PRO A 161 12.32 -6.79 12.71
CA PRO A 161 11.98 -8.21 12.64
C PRO A 161 13.10 -9.19 13.04
N GLY A 162 14.33 -8.71 13.25
CA GLY A 162 15.50 -9.53 13.60
C GLY A 162 15.41 -10.21 14.97
N CYS A 163 14.68 -9.63 15.92
CA CYS A 163 14.34 -10.26 17.20
C CYS A 163 12.83 -10.19 17.47
N LYS A 164 12.18 -11.36 17.54
CA LYS A 164 10.73 -11.53 17.71
C LYS A 164 10.30 -11.80 19.16
N TYR A 165 11.15 -11.47 20.14
CA TYR A 165 10.78 -11.63 21.55
C TYR A 165 9.62 -10.70 21.93
N ILE A 166 8.66 -11.26 22.67
CA ILE A 166 7.52 -10.57 23.24
C ILE A 166 7.35 -10.99 24.71
N GLU A 167 6.87 -10.08 25.54
CA GLU A 167 6.54 -10.31 26.95
C GLU A 167 5.22 -9.60 27.23
N ASN A 168 4.21 -10.34 27.70
CA ASN A 168 2.91 -9.75 27.99
C ASN A 168 3.01 -8.85 29.23
N VAL A 169 2.32 -7.72 29.20
CA VAL A 169 2.13 -6.91 30.41
C VAL A 169 1.17 -7.70 31.31
N LYS A 170 1.63 -8.11 32.49
CA LYS A 170 0.77 -8.73 33.52
C LYS A 170 -0.17 -7.69 34.10
#